data_AF-G2FFZ2-F1
#
_entry.id   AF-G2FFZ2-F1
#
_cell.length_a   1.000
_cell.length_b   1.000
_cell.length_c   1.000
_cell.angle_alpha   90.00
_cell.angle_beta   90.00
_cell.angle_gamma   90.00
#
_symmetry.space_group_name_H-M   'P 1'
#
loop_
_entity.id
_entity.type
_entity.pdbx_description
1 polymer ?
#
loop_
_entity_poly.entity_id
_entity_poly.type
_entity_poly.pdbx_seq_one_letter_code
_entity_poly.pdbx_strand_id
1 'polypeptide(L)' 'MLEVESEQMELAGMATIADVVEQLQQRGGVWQQAFGGGNTVMMALNQEMASAESAVADGDEVAFFPPVTGG' A
#
# COMPACT_ATOMS: atom_id res chain seq x y z
N MET A 1 1.54 -10.01 10.31
CA MET A 1 1.30 -10.58 8.95
C MET A 1 -0.10 -10.15 8.57
N LEU A 2 -0.30 -9.54 7.40
CA LEU A 2 -1.64 -9.18 6.93
C LEU A 2 -2.41 -10.49 6.70
N GLU A 3 -3.65 -10.59 7.19
CA GLU A 3 -4.45 -11.84 7.17
C GLU A 3 -5.07 -12.13 5.78
N VAL A 4 -4.73 -11.33 4.77
CA VAL A 4 -5.28 -11.39 3.41
C VAL A 4 -4.16 -11.28 2.37
N GLU A 5 -4.28 -12.04 1.28
CA GLU A 5 -3.35 -11.98 0.13
C GLU A 5 -3.67 -10.85 -0.84
N SER A 6 -4.96 -10.48 -0.96
CA SER A 6 -5.43 -9.31 -1.69
C SER A 6 -6.81 -8.88 -1.21
N GLU A 7 -7.14 -7.62 -1.42
CA GLU A 7 -8.49 -7.07 -1.23
C GLU A 7 -8.79 -6.01 -2.28
N GLN A 8 -10.08 -5.71 -2.48
CA GLN A 8 -10.53 -4.64 -3.37
C GLN A 8 -11.08 -3.49 -2.54
N MET A 9 -10.84 -2.26 -2.98
CA MET A 9 -11.39 -1.07 -2.36
C MET A 9 -11.78 -0.03 -3.41
N GLU A 10 -12.81 0.75 -3.09
CA GLU A 10 -13.23 1.89 -3.89
C GLU A 10 -12.17 2.98 -3.86
N LEU A 11 -11.84 3.56 -5.02
CA LEU A 11 -10.83 4.61 -5.11
C LEU A 11 -11.20 5.86 -4.29
N ALA A 12 -12.50 6.15 -4.15
CA ALA A 12 -13.06 7.12 -3.20
C ALA A 12 -12.32 8.48 -3.08
N GLY A 13 -11.75 9.00 -4.18
CA GLY A 13 -11.02 10.28 -4.20
C GLY A 13 -9.51 10.18 -3.92
N MET A 14 -8.98 8.98 -3.70
CA MET A 14 -7.54 8.69 -3.67
C MET A 14 -6.96 8.89 -5.07
N ALA A 15 -5.89 9.66 -5.18
CA ALA A 15 -5.21 9.93 -6.45
C ALA A 15 -3.85 9.24 -6.53
N THR A 16 -3.26 8.86 -5.40
CA THR A 16 -1.92 8.31 -5.29
C THR A 16 -1.85 7.09 -4.37
N ILE A 17 -0.75 6.34 -4.44
CA ILE A 17 -0.48 5.24 -3.50
C ILE A 17 -0.42 5.75 -2.05
N ALA A 18 0.07 6.97 -1.81
CA ALA A 18 0.09 7.59 -0.48
C ALA A 18 -1.32 7.69 0.12
N ASP A 19 -2.30 8.11 -0.69
CA ASP A 19 -3.71 8.21 -0.26
C ASP A 19 -4.28 6.82 0.09
N VAL A 20 -3.92 5.79 -0.68
CA VAL A 20 -4.28 4.39 -0.40
C VAL A 20 -3.70 3.93 0.94
N VAL A 21 -2.42 4.22 1.18
CA VAL A 21 -1.75 3.86 2.43
C VAL A 21 -2.37 4.59 3.63
N GLU A 22 -2.67 5.88 3.50
CA GLU A 22 -3.34 6.65 4.55
C GLU A 22 -4.71 6.05 4.90
N GLN A 23 -5.51 5.71 3.88
CA GLN A 23 -6.81 5.07 4.08
C GLN A 23 -6.69 3.69 4.74
N LEU A 24 -5.69 2.89 4.37
CA LEU A 24 -5.39 1.63 5.04
C LEU A 24 -5.00 1.85 6.51
N GLN A 25 -4.13 2.81 6.81
CA GLN A 25 -3.72 3.14 8.18
C GLN A 25 -4.91 3.57 9.04
N GLN A 26 -5.85 4.34 8.49
CA GLN A 26 -7.06 4.78 9.20
C GLN A 26 -7.96 3.61 9.63
N ARG A 27 -7.88 2.45 8.97
CA ARG A 27 -8.58 1.22 9.40
C ARG A 27 -8.05 0.67 10.73
N GLY A 28 -6.86 1.09 11.16
CA GLY A 28 -6.26 0.67 12.43
C GLY A 28 -5.74 -0.78 12.43
N GLY A 29 -5.40 -1.29 13.62
CA GLY A 29 -5.01 -2.68 13.80
C GLY A 29 -3.76 -3.07 13.01
N VAL A 30 -3.85 -4.17 12.25
CA VAL A 30 -2.75 -4.70 11.44
C VAL A 30 -2.26 -3.71 10.38
N TRP A 31 -3.14 -2.84 9.87
CA TRP A 31 -2.81 -1.85 8.84
C TRP A 31 -1.96 -0.71 9.39
N GLN A 32 -2.36 -0.18 10.55
CA GLN A 32 -1.57 0.83 11.26
C GLN A 32 -0.20 0.28 11.69
N GLN A 33 -0.12 -0.99 12.06
CA GLN A 33 1.16 -1.64 12.40
C GLN A 33 2.03 -1.85 11.16
N ALA A 34 1.45 -2.25 10.03
CA ALA A 34 2.20 -2.52 8.79
C ALA A 34 2.76 -1.24 8.16
N PHE A 35 1.95 -0.18 8.12
CA PHE A 35 2.30 1.05 7.41
C PHE A 35 2.71 2.23 8.32
N GLY A 36 2.48 2.14 9.63
CA GLY A 36 2.80 3.21 10.58
C GLY A 36 4.22 3.13 11.16
N GLY A 37 4.59 4.14 11.95
CA GLY A 37 5.74 4.07 12.86
C GLY A 37 7.13 4.09 12.22
N GLY A 38 7.27 4.55 10.96
CA GLY A 38 8.57 4.61 10.27
C GLY A 38 8.99 3.28 9.63
N ASN A 39 8.06 2.33 9.49
CA ASN A 39 8.29 1.11 8.72
C ASN A 39 8.49 1.45 7.24
N THR A 40 9.63 1.04 6.69
CA THR A 40 9.88 1.10 5.25
C THR A 40 9.14 -0.04 4.59
N VAL A 41 8.13 0.26 3.78
CA VAL A 41 7.43 -0.72 2.94
C VAL A 41 7.74 -0.40 1.49
N MET A 42 8.06 -1.41 0.70
CA MET A 42 8.20 -1.27 -0.75
C MET A 42 6.84 -1.41 -1.41
N MET A 43 6.63 -0.69 -2.50
CA MET A 43 5.36 -0.65 -3.20
C MET A 43 5.55 -0.81 -4.71
N ALA A 44 4.58 -1.45 -5.34
CA ALA A 44 4.52 -1.63 -6.78
C ALA A 44 3.12 -1.31 -7.29
N LEU A 45 3.04 -0.68 -8.46
CA LEU A 45 1.81 -0.42 -9.20
C LEU A 45 1.86 -1.24 -10.49
N ASN A 46 0.86 -2.09 -10.72
CA ASN A 46 0.76 -2.92 -11.91
C ASN A 46 2.06 -3.71 -12.20
N GLN A 47 2.62 -4.34 -11.16
CA GLN A 47 3.86 -5.13 -11.19
C GLN A 47 5.15 -4.32 -11.43
N GLU A 48 5.08 -3.00 -11.43
CA GLU A 48 6.24 -2.11 -11.55
C GLU A 48 6.53 -1.37 -10.25
N MET A 49 7.82 -1.23 -9.89
CA MET A 49 8.22 -0.51 -8.68
C MET A 49 7.73 0.93 -8.72
N ALA A 50 7.04 1.34 -7.65
CA ALA A 50 6.37 2.62 -7.56
C ALA A 50 6.82 3.39 -6.31
N SER A 51 6.55 4.69 -6.29
CA SER A 51 6.69 5.52 -5.11
C SER A 51 5.31 5.86 -4.54
N ALA A 52 5.28 6.44 -3.34
CA ALA A 52 4.02 6.86 -2.73
C ALA A 52 3.27 7.89 -3.59
N GLU A 53 3.99 8.66 -4.42
CA GLU A 53 3.44 9.68 -5.31
C GLU A 53 2.93 9.12 -6.65
N SER A 54 3.10 7.82 -6.90
CA SER A 54 2.58 7.20 -8.12
C SER A 54 1.06 7.31 -8.16
N ALA A 55 0.53 7.81 -9.27
CA ALA A 55 -0.91 7.98 -9.45
C ALA A 55 -1.61 6.63 -9.57
N VAL A 56 -2.79 6.50 -8.95
CA VAL A 56 -3.63 5.31 -9.04
C VAL A 56 -4.91 5.61 -9.80
N ALA A 57 -5.38 4.64 -10.57
CA ALA A 57 -6.62 4.69 -11.32
C ALA A 57 -7.50 3.47 -11.03
N ASP A 58 -8.76 3.54 -11.46
CA ASP A 58 -9.68 2.41 -11.37
C ASP A 58 -9.12 1.20 -12.14
N GLY A 59 -9.12 0.04 -11.48
CA GLY A 59 -8.56 -1.21 -12.02
C GLY A 59 -7.04 -1.40 -11.81
N ASP A 60 -6.33 -0.43 -11.24
CA ASP A 60 -4.92 -0.61 -10.89
C ASP A 60 -4.72 -1.59 -9.73
N GLU A 61 -3.62 -2.35 -9.79
CA GLU A 61 -3.18 -3.21 -8.70
C GLU A 61 -2.01 -2.57 -7.96
N VAL A 62 -2.19 -2.33 -6.66
CA VAL A 62 -1.12 -1.87 -5.77
C VAL A 62 -0.69 -3.01 -4.85
N ALA A 63 0.61 -3.32 -4.86
CA ALA A 63 1.18 -4.36 -4.02
C ALA A 63 2.19 -3.79 -3.02
N PHE A 64 2.20 -4.35 -1.81
CA PHE A 64 3.07 -3.92 -0.71
C PHE A 64 3.92 -5.09 -0.22
N PHE A 65 5.22 -4.86 -0.08
CA PHE A 65 6.17 -5.88 0.32
C PHE A 65 7.10 -5.38 1.43
N PRO A 66 7.51 -6.24 2.37
CA PRO A 66 8.56 -5.90 3.31
C PRO A 66 9.84 -5.52 2.55
N PRO A 67 10.69 -4.66 3.12
CA PRO A 67 11.93 -4.28 2.49
C PRO A 67 12.78 -5.53 2.27
N VAL A 68 13.39 -5.66 1.09
CA VAL A 68 14.25 -6.82 0.81
C VAL A 68 15.46 -6.73 1.72
N THR A 69 15.51 -7.54 2.77
CA THR A 69 16.74 -7.74 3.55
C THR A 69 17.59 -8.72 2.77
N GLY A 70 18.36 -8.22 1.81
CA GLY A 70 19.40 -9.00 1.15
C GLY A 70 20.52 -9.34 2.15
N GLY A 71 20.97 -10.59 2.12
CA GLY A 71 22.38 -10.92 2.41
C GLY A 71 23.28 -10.55 1.24
#